data_AF-A0A392TH03-F1
#
_entry.id   AF-A0A392TH03-F1
#
_cell.length_a   1.000
_cell.length_b   1.000
_cell.length_c   1.000
_cell.angle_alpha   90.00
_cell.angle_beta   90.00
_cell.angle_gamma   90.00
#
_symmetry.space_group_name_H-M   'P 1'
#
loop_
_entity.id
_entity.type
_entity.pdbx_description
1 polymer ?
#
loop_
_entity_poly.entity_id
_entity_poly.type
_entity_poly.pdbx_seq_one_letter_code
_entity_poly.pdbx_strand_id
1 'polypeptide(L)'
;PAVPDSEKSIILGMTPDAREMQLVRDTAAVMRLLETALVLNSKEICSAGELKKLQAKNEKLRVEMTKFENAFADYREKHEIQVGLVTE
;
A
#
# COMPACT_ATOMS: atom_id res chain seq x y z
N PRO A 1 15.78 -24.88 19.59
CA PRO A 1 17.13 -24.94 18.96
C PRO A 1 18.22 -25.10 20.02
N ALA A 2 19.18 -25.99 19.81
CA ALA A 2 20.31 -26.14 20.72
C ALA A 2 21.35 -25.03 20.47
N VAL A 3 21.85 -24.39 21.52
CA VAL A 3 22.93 -23.39 21.41
C VAL A 3 24.25 -24.14 21.17
N PRO A 4 25.05 -23.76 20.16
CA PRO A 4 26.36 -24.35 19.90
C PRO A 4 27.30 -24.23 21.10
N ASP A 5 28.16 -25.23 21.33
CA ASP A 5 29.08 -25.21 22.48
C ASP A 5 30.12 -24.09 22.40
N SER A 6 30.48 -23.66 21.18
CA SER A 6 31.30 -22.47 20.96
C SER A 6 30.63 -21.20 21.49
N GLU A 7 29.34 -21.05 21.25
CA GLU A 7 28.57 -19.88 21.69
C GLU A 7 28.33 -19.90 23.21
N LYS A 8 28.06 -21.08 23.78
CA LYS A 8 28.04 -21.25 25.25
C LYS A 8 29.37 -20.86 25.88
N SER A 9 30.50 -21.29 25.31
CA SER A 9 31.83 -20.98 25.83
C SER A 9 32.10 -19.47 25.81
N ILE A 10 31.71 -18.77 24.73
CA ILE A 10 31.81 -17.31 24.63
C ILE A 10 30.95 -16.63 25.70
N ILE A 11 29.67 -16.99 25.82
CA ILE A 11 28.76 -16.37 26.79
C ILE A 11 29.24 -16.60 28.23
N LEU A 12 29.67 -17.82 28.56
CA LEU A 12 30.19 -18.17 29.88
C LEU A 12 31.56 -17.55 30.18
N GLY A 13 32.36 -17.26 29.15
CA GLY A 13 33.64 -16.55 29.29
C GLY A 13 33.51 -15.05 29.54
N MET A 14 32.34 -14.46 29.33
CA MET A 14 32.06 -13.05 29.66
C MET A 14 31.85 -12.88 31.17
N THR A 15 32.29 -11.73 31.69
CA THR A 15 31.88 -11.29 33.04
C THR A 15 30.37 -11.04 33.09
N PRO A 16 29.74 -11.14 34.27
CA PRO A 16 28.30 -10.87 34.43
C PRO A 16 27.88 -9.50 33.87
N ASP A 17 28.60 -8.44 34.22
CA ASP A 17 28.30 -7.07 33.77
C ASP A 17 28.38 -6.91 32.24
N ALA A 18 29.39 -7.54 31.62
CA ALA A 18 29.54 -7.50 30.17
C ALA A 18 28.39 -8.22 29.46
N ARG A 19 27.91 -9.33 30.03
CA ARG A 19 26.75 -10.07 29.52
C ARG A 19 25.46 -9.25 29.65
N GLU A 20 25.27 -8.57 30.79
CA GLU A 20 24.12 -7.70 31.00
C GLU A 20 24.09 -6.54 30.00
N MET A 21 25.21 -5.84 29.82
CA MET A 21 25.31 -4.76 28.83
C MET A 21 25.04 -5.25 27.41
N GLN A 22 25.53 -6.43 27.06
CA GLN A 22 25.27 -7.02 25.74
C GLN A 22 23.79 -7.35 25.56
N LEU A 23 23.16 -7.97 26.56
CA LEU A 23 21.74 -8.31 26.50
C LEU A 23 20.84 -7.08 26.36
N VAL A 24 21.17 -5.99 27.04
CA VAL A 24 20.45 -4.71 26.92
C VAL A 24 20.57 -4.16 25.48
N ARG A 25 21.78 -4.18 24.90
CA ARG A 25 22.01 -3.73 23.51
C ARG A 25 21.24 -4.58 22.50
N ASP A 26 21.27 -5.90 22.66
CA ASP A 26 20.61 -6.84 21.75
C ASP A 26 19.09 -6.70 21.83
N THR A 27 18.56 -6.55 23.05
CA THR A 27 17.13 -6.28 23.28
C THR A 27 16.71 -4.97 22.60
N ALA A 28 17.49 -3.90 22.75
CA ALA A 28 17.22 -2.63 22.08
C ALA A 28 17.31 -2.75 20.55
N ALA A 29 18.22 -3.57 20.03
CA ALA A 29 18.32 -3.84 18.59
C ALA A 29 17.08 -4.59 18.06
N VAL A 30 16.61 -5.60 18.78
CA VAL A 30 15.39 -6.35 18.43
C VAL A 30 14.16 -5.45 18.47
N MET A 31 14.03 -4.57 19.47
CA MET A 31 12.93 -3.59 19.53
C MET A 31 12.93 -2.67 18.30
N ARG A 32 14.09 -2.11 17.91
CA ARG A 32 14.21 -1.28 16.70
C ARG A 32 13.86 -2.03 15.42
N LEU A 33 14.24 -3.30 15.32
CA LEU A 33 13.88 -4.15 14.18
C LEU A 33 12.36 -4.37 14.10
N LEU A 34 11.71 -4.63 15.23
CA LEU A 34 10.25 -4.78 15.30
C LEU A 34 9.53 -3.47 14.93
N GLU A 35 9.97 -2.34 15.46
CA GLU A 35 9.44 -1.02 15.10
C GLU A 35 9.59 -0.75 13.59
N THR A 36 10.76 -1.04 13.03
CA THR A 36 11.02 -0.90 11.59
C THR A 36 10.08 -1.81 10.78
N ALA A 37 9.91 -3.06 11.18
CA ALA A 37 9.00 -3.99 10.52
C ALA A 37 7.55 -3.49 10.57
N LEU A 38 7.09 -2.94 11.70
CA LEU A 38 5.76 -2.34 11.81
C LEU A 38 5.58 -1.12 10.90
N VAL A 39 6.59 -0.24 10.86
CA VAL A 39 6.59 0.92 9.96
C VAL A 39 6.58 0.48 8.50
N LEU A 40 7.36 -0.52 8.11
CA LEU A 40 7.39 -1.02 6.74
C LEU A 40 6.10 -1.74 6.35
N ASN A 41 5.54 -2.56 7.25
CA ASN A 41 4.25 -3.23 7.04
C ASN A 41 3.09 -2.22 6.89
N SER A 42 3.18 -1.05 7.50
CA SER A 42 2.20 0.02 7.28
C SER A 42 2.47 0.86 6.03
N LYS A 43 3.69 0.81 5.47
CA LYS A 43 4.12 1.61 4.31
C LYS A 43 3.72 1.02 2.96
N GLU A 44 3.25 -0.22 2.90
CA GLU A 44 2.78 -0.88 1.67
C GLU A 44 1.28 -0.64 1.37
N ILE A 45 0.59 0.14 2.19
CA ILE A 45 -0.79 0.53 1.93
C ILE A 45 -0.76 1.98 1.47
N CYS A 46 -0.90 2.20 0.16
CA CYS A 46 -1.36 3.49 -0.38
C CYS A 46 -2.46 3.96 0.56
N SER A 47 -2.22 5.06 1.29
CA SER A 47 -2.90 5.30 2.57
C SER A 47 -4.41 5.14 2.35
N ALA A 48 -5.14 4.52 3.28
CA ALA A 48 -6.58 4.29 3.09
C ALA A 48 -7.33 5.56 2.64
N GLY A 49 -6.82 6.75 3.02
CA GLY A 49 -7.26 8.04 2.51
C GLY A 49 -6.94 8.31 1.03
N GLU A 50 -5.75 8.00 0.52
CA GLU A 50 -5.42 8.07 -0.91
C GLU A 50 -6.24 7.10 -1.75
N LEU A 51 -6.43 5.87 -1.27
CA LEU A 51 -7.30 4.89 -1.91
C LEU A 51 -8.73 5.43 -2.03
N LYS A 52 -9.28 5.98 -0.94
CA LYS A 52 -10.61 6.58 -0.92
C LYS A 52 -10.73 7.80 -1.84
N LYS A 53 -9.69 8.64 -1.90
CA LYS A 53 -9.62 9.78 -2.84
C LYS A 53 -9.61 9.32 -4.29
N LEU A 54 -8.85 8.27 -4.61
CA LEU A 54 -8.81 7.68 -5.95
C LEU A 54 -10.15 7.06 -6.33
N GLN A 55 -10.80 6.33 -5.40
CA GLN A 55 -12.14 5.78 -5.62
C GLN A 55 -13.17 6.88 -5.93
N ALA A 56 -13.18 7.97 -5.15
CA ALA A 56 -14.09 9.10 -5.39
C ALA A 56 -13.84 9.78 -6.75
N LYS A 57 -12.57 9.92 -7.16
CA LYS A 57 -12.23 10.45 -8.49
C LYS A 57 -12.70 9.52 -9.61
N ASN A 58 -12.50 8.21 -9.44
CA ASN A 58 -12.94 7.20 -10.41
C ASN A 58 -14.45 7.23 -10.59
N GLU A 59 -15.20 7.35 -9.50
CA GLU A 59 -16.67 7.40 -9.55
C GLU A 59 -17.16 8.66 -10.28
N LYS A 60 -16.55 9.81 -9.98
CA LYS A 60 -16.87 11.06 -10.71
C LYS A 60 -16.59 10.92 -12.21
N LEU A 61 -15.46 10.32 -12.59
CA LEU A 61 -15.11 10.10 -13.99
C LEU A 61 -16.09 9.15 -14.69
N ARG A 62 -16.55 8.09 -14.02
CA ARG A 62 -17.58 7.19 -14.56
C ARG A 62 -18.88 7.93 -14.85
N VAL A 63 -19.34 8.77 -13.93
CA VAL A 63 -20.56 9.57 -14.13
C VAL A 63 -20.43 10.51 -15.34
N GLU A 64 -19.29 11.20 -15.47
CA GLU A 64 -19.06 12.08 -16.62
C GLU A 64 -18.95 11.28 -17.93
N MET A 65 -18.31 10.11 -17.91
CA MET A 65 -18.21 9.23 -19.07
C MET A 65 -19.60 8.79 -19.56
N THR A 66 -20.49 8.37 -18.67
CA THR A 66 -21.87 8.02 -19.02
C THR A 66 -22.65 9.22 -19.58
N LYS A 67 -22.45 10.44 -19.05
CA LYS A 67 -23.09 11.63 -19.62
C LYS A 67 -22.62 11.89 -21.06
N PHE A 68 -21.32 11.77 -21.32
CA PHE A 68 -20.79 11.94 -22.67
C PHE A 68 -21.28 10.85 -23.60
N GLU A 69 -21.29 9.58 -23.19
CA GLU A 69 -21.82 8.48 -23.98
C GLU A 69 -23.28 8.72 -24.40
N ASN A 70 -24.12 9.17 -23.47
CA ASN A 70 -25.51 9.51 -23.76
C ASN A 70 -25.64 10.70 -24.72
N ALA A 71 -24.85 11.76 -24.53
CA ALA A 71 -24.86 12.92 -25.40
C ALA A 71 -24.38 12.57 -26.83
N PHE A 72 -23.37 11.70 -26.94
CA PHE A 72 -22.89 11.21 -28.23
C PHE A 72 -23.93 10.32 -28.94
N ALA A 73 -24.66 9.49 -28.19
CA ALA A 73 -25.74 8.69 -28.76
C ALA A 73 -26.89 9.56 -29.29
N ASP A 74 -27.36 10.53 -28.50
CA ASP A 74 -28.41 11.49 -28.91
C ASP A 74 -27.99 12.31 -30.14
N TYR A 75 -26.74 12.79 -30.17
CA TYR A 75 -26.23 13.52 -31.32
C TYR A 75 -26.17 12.64 -32.58
N ARG A 76 -25.70 11.40 -32.45
CA ARG A 76 -25.63 10.44 -33.56
C ARG A 76 -27.02 10.16 -34.13
N GLU A 77 -28.00 9.87 -33.27
CA GLU A 77 -29.37 9.59 -33.69
C GLU A 77 -29.98 10.78 -34.43
N LYS A 78 -29.82 12.00 -33.89
CA LYS A 78 -30.28 13.23 -34.56
C LYS A 78 -29.63 13.44 -35.92
N HIS A 79 -28.34 13.19 -36.02
CA HIS A 79 -27.60 13.28 -37.29
C HIS A 79 -28.11 12.26 -38.31
N GLU A 80 -28.35 11.00 -37.90
CA GLU A 80 -28.90 9.96 -38.77
C GLU A 80 -30.29 10.33 -39.31
N ILE A 81 -31.17 10.86 -38.45
CA ILE A 81 -32.49 11.36 -38.86
C ILE A 81 -32.35 12.52 -39.85
N GLN A 82 -31.48 13.49 -39.56
CA GLN A 82 -31.27 14.65 -40.43
C GLN A 82 -30.76 14.23 -41.81
N VAL A 83 -29.78 13.33 -41.86
CA VAL A 83 -29.25 12.81 -43.13
C VAL A 83 -30.35 12.10 -43.90
N GLY A 84 -31.11 11.21 -43.25
CA GLY A 84 -32.24 10.50 -43.88
C GLY A 84 -33.24 11.44 -44.53
N LEU A 85 -33.65 12.50 -43.82
CA LEU A 85 -34.60 13.51 -44.30
C LEU A 85 -34.08 14.37 -45.47
N VAL A 86 -32.76 14.52 -45.63
CA VAL A 86 -32.15 15.32 -46.72
C VAL A 86 -31.97 14.48 -47.99
N THR A 87 -31.87 13.16 -47.86
CA THR A 87 -31.65 12.23 -48.98
C THR A 87 -32.91 11.64 -49.61
N GLU A 88 -34.09 11.84 -49.00
CA GLU A 88 -35.41 11.54 -49.59
C GLU A 88 -36.01 12.76 -50.31
#